data_AF-A0AA95D6M6-F1
#
_entry.id   AF-A0AA95D6M6-F1
#
_cell.length_a   1.000
_cell.length_b   1.000
_cell.length_c   1.000
_cell.angle_alpha   90.00
_cell.angle_beta   90.00
_cell.angle_gamma   90.00
#
_symmetry.space_group_name_H-M   'P 1'
#
loop_
_entity.id
_entity.type
_entity.pdbx_description
1 polymer ?
#
loop_
_entity_poly.entity_id
_entity_poly.type
_entity_poly.pdbx_seq_one_letter_code
_entity_poly.pdbx_strand_id
1 'polypeptide(L)'
;MRDLLSKKSHRQLELLELLFEHKRWFHRSELAELLNCTERAVKDDLSHVKSAFPDLIFHSSTNGIRIINTDDSDIEMVYHHFFKHSIHFSILEFIFFNEGCQAESICKEFYISSSSLYRIISQINKVIKRQFQFEVSLTPVQIIGNERDIRYFFAQYFSEKYYFLEWPFENFSSEPLSQLLELVYKETSFPMNLSTHRMLKLLLVTNLYRIKFGHFMEVDKDSFNDQSLNALMQAEGIEGVAQSFESEYNISL
;
A
#
# COMPACT_ATOMS: atom_id res chain seq x y z
N MET A 1 -6.35 -8.76 2.27
CA MET A 1 -5.61 -8.71 0.97
C MET A 1 -4.44 -9.70 0.81
N ARG A 2 -3.99 -10.41 1.87
CA ARG A 2 -2.87 -11.39 1.82
C ARG A 2 -2.98 -12.51 0.76
N ASP A 3 -4.19 -12.84 0.29
CA ASP A 3 -4.41 -13.79 -0.81
C ASP A 3 -3.94 -13.31 -2.19
N LEU A 4 -3.51 -12.05 -2.31
CA LEU A 4 -2.76 -11.57 -3.49
C LEU A 4 -1.32 -12.10 -3.51
N LEU A 5 -0.78 -12.52 -2.37
CA LEU A 5 0.52 -13.18 -2.31
C LEU A 5 0.42 -14.60 -2.91
N SER A 6 1.55 -15.10 -3.42
CA SER A 6 1.64 -16.52 -3.79
C SER A 6 1.35 -17.40 -2.57
N LYS A 7 0.84 -18.63 -2.76
CA LYS A 7 0.60 -19.57 -1.64
C LYS A 7 1.84 -19.78 -0.76
N LYS A 8 3.03 -19.75 -1.36
CA LYS A 8 4.30 -19.87 -0.64
C LYS A 8 4.57 -18.60 0.18
N SER A 9 4.51 -17.43 -0.44
CA SER A 9 4.73 -16.13 0.21
C SER A 9 3.73 -15.88 1.35
N HIS A 10 2.45 -16.21 1.14
CA HIS A 10 1.42 -16.10 2.17
C HIS A 10 1.78 -16.96 3.40
N ARG A 11 2.11 -18.24 3.20
CA ARG A 11 2.50 -19.12 4.31
C ARG A 11 3.79 -18.68 5.00
N GLN A 12 4.75 -18.12 4.27
CA GLN A 12 5.99 -17.57 4.84
C GLN A 12 5.74 -16.32 5.68
N LEU A 13 4.80 -15.47 5.26
CA LEU A 13 4.34 -14.32 6.05
C LEU A 13 3.73 -14.81 7.36
N GLU A 14 2.79 -15.75 7.31
CA GLU A 14 2.15 -16.30 8.52
C GLU A 14 3.16 -17.00 9.46
N LEU A 15 4.15 -17.70 8.89
CA LEU A 15 5.26 -18.27 9.67
C LEU A 15 6.02 -17.19 10.44
N LEU A 16 6.34 -16.06 9.80
CA LEU A 16 7.04 -14.96 10.44
C LEU A 16 6.16 -14.25 11.46
N GLU A 17 4.89 -13.96 11.15
CA GLU A 17 3.91 -13.40 12.09
C GLU A 17 3.89 -14.22 13.39
N LEU A 18 3.79 -15.55 13.28
CA LEU A 18 3.75 -16.47 14.42
C LEU A 18 5.04 -16.44 15.26
N LEU A 19 6.21 -16.37 14.62
CA LEU A 19 7.50 -16.35 15.30
C LEU A 19 7.82 -14.97 15.92
N PHE A 20 7.25 -13.89 15.40
CA PHE A 20 7.34 -12.55 15.98
C PHE A 20 6.41 -12.39 17.17
N GLU A 21 5.17 -12.88 17.06
CA GLU A 21 4.15 -12.77 18.11
C GLU A 21 4.52 -13.58 19.36
N HIS A 22 5.10 -14.78 19.18
CA HIS A 22 5.36 -15.69 20.28
C HIS A 22 6.86 -15.94 20.50
N LYS A 23 7.39 -15.48 21.65
CA LYS A 23 8.81 -15.65 22.03
C LYS A 23 9.20 -17.07 22.49
N ARG A 24 8.24 -18.00 22.50
CA ARG A 24 8.43 -19.40 22.91
C ARG A 24 9.11 -20.21 21.80
N TRP A 25 9.49 -21.45 22.14
CA TRP A 25 9.98 -22.39 21.15
C TRP A 25 8.83 -23.07 20.41
N PHE A 26 9.06 -23.37 19.13
CA PHE A 26 8.13 -24.10 18.27
C PHE A 26 8.78 -25.34 17.67
N HIS A 27 8.12 -26.49 17.79
CA HIS A 27 8.52 -27.68 17.03
C HIS A 27 8.05 -27.56 15.57
N ARG A 28 8.74 -28.24 14.64
CA ARG A 28 8.35 -28.20 13.21
C ARG A 28 6.99 -28.82 12.96
N SER A 29 6.66 -29.90 13.68
CA SER A 29 5.35 -30.54 13.65
C SER A 29 4.25 -29.57 14.05
N GLU A 30 4.46 -28.82 15.13
CA GLU A 30 3.54 -27.80 15.60
C GLU A 30 3.36 -26.66 14.59
N LEU A 31 4.45 -26.13 14.02
CA LEU A 31 4.37 -25.11 12.96
C LEU A 31 3.62 -25.62 11.73
N ALA A 32 3.80 -26.90 11.39
CA ALA A 32 3.11 -27.51 10.26
C ALA A 32 1.59 -27.60 10.51
N GLU A 33 1.18 -27.97 11.73
CA GLU A 33 -0.22 -28.00 12.15
C GLU A 33 -0.84 -26.59 12.17
N LEU A 34 -0.18 -25.63 12.82
CA LEU A 34 -0.69 -24.24 12.94
C LEU A 34 -0.83 -23.55 11.58
N LEU A 35 0.12 -23.78 10.67
CA LEU A 35 0.11 -23.21 9.31
C LEU A 35 -0.63 -24.09 8.29
N ASN A 36 -1.28 -25.17 8.75
CA ASN A 36 -2.00 -26.15 7.93
C ASN A 36 -1.20 -26.59 6.69
N CYS A 37 0.04 -27.03 6.92
CA CYS A 37 0.98 -27.43 5.87
C CYS A 37 1.79 -28.66 6.29
N THR A 38 2.77 -29.05 5.46
CA THR A 38 3.65 -30.20 5.79
C THR A 38 4.91 -29.72 6.50
N GLU A 39 5.51 -30.54 7.35
CA GLU A 39 6.82 -30.23 7.95
C GLU A 39 7.92 -29.95 6.91
N ARG A 40 7.81 -30.58 5.73
CA ARG A 40 8.70 -30.29 4.60
C ARG A 40 8.53 -28.85 4.12
N ALA A 41 7.30 -28.38 3.98
CA ALA A 41 7.02 -26.99 3.62
C ALA A 41 7.56 -26.02 4.68
N VAL A 42 7.37 -26.30 5.97
CA VAL A 42 7.95 -25.50 7.06
C VAL A 42 9.47 -25.44 6.96
N LYS A 43 10.13 -26.57 6.70
CA LYS A 43 11.59 -26.62 6.53
C LYS A 43 12.06 -25.76 5.36
N ASP A 44 11.40 -25.89 4.21
CA ASP A 44 11.74 -25.14 2.99
C ASP A 44 11.49 -23.64 3.18
N ASP A 45 10.40 -23.28 3.86
CA ASP A 45 10.05 -21.89 4.17
C ASP A 45 11.01 -21.27 5.17
N LEU A 46 11.39 -21.98 6.24
CA LEU A 46 12.44 -21.52 7.17
C LEU A 46 13.78 -21.29 6.46
N SER A 47 14.15 -22.16 5.52
CA SER A 47 15.38 -21.98 4.73
C SER A 47 15.30 -20.72 3.87
N HIS A 48 14.15 -20.48 3.23
CA HIS A 48 13.93 -19.32 2.38
C HIS A 48 13.92 -18.03 3.20
N VAL A 49 13.18 -18.01 4.31
CA VAL A 49 13.06 -16.87 5.23
C VAL A 49 14.42 -16.49 5.82
N LYS A 50 15.23 -17.46 6.27
CA LYS A 50 16.59 -17.18 6.75
C LYS A 50 17.46 -16.50 5.69
N SER A 51 17.29 -16.89 4.41
CA SER A 51 18.02 -16.28 3.31
C SER A 51 17.49 -14.89 2.94
N ALA A 52 16.19 -14.67 3.07
CA ALA A 52 15.54 -13.40 2.73
C ALA A 52 15.75 -12.32 3.81
N PHE A 53 15.91 -12.74 5.07
CA PHE A 53 16.07 -11.87 6.23
C PHE A 53 17.31 -12.28 7.04
N PRO A 54 18.52 -11.96 6.55
CA PRO A 54 19.77 -12.40 7.18
C PRO A 54 19.97 -11.80 8.58
N ASP A 55 19.33 -10.66 8.86
CA ASP A 55 19.41 -9.99 10.16
C ASP A 55 18.56 -10.69 11.24
N LEU A 56 17.70 -11.65 10.87
CA LEU A 56 16.88 -12.39 11.83
C LEU A 56 17.64 -13.55 12.51
N ILE A 57 17.61 -13.46 13.84
CA ILE A 57 18.03 -14.33 14.94
C ILE A 57 17.51 -15.77 15.01
N PHE A 58 17.63 -16.64 14.01
CA PHE A 58 17.04 -17.99 14.14
C PHE A 58 17.87 -18.95 15.01
N HIS A 59 17.37 -19.26 16.21
CA HIS A 59 17.91 -20.34 17.05
C HIS A 59 17.18 -21.66 16.81
N SER A 60 17.93 -22.77 16.86
CA SER A 60 17.41 -24.13 16.75
C SER A 60 18.02 -24.99 17.85
N SER A 61 17.18 -25.73 18.57
CA SER A 61 17.58 -26.60 19.67
C SER A 61 16.71 -27.86 19.71
N THR A 62 16.90 -28.71 20.73
CA THR A 62 16.01 -29.84 21.03
C THR A 62 14.57 -29.38 21.30
N ASN A 63 14.38 -28.13 21.76
CA ASN A 63 13.08 -27.56 22.10
C ASN A 63 12.36 -26.98 20.86
N GLY A 64 13.01 -26.99 19.69
CA GLY A 64 12.45 -26.48 18.44
C GLY A 64 13.18 -25.24 17.91
N ILE A 65 12.42 -24.29 17.36
CA ILE A 65 12.89 -23.13 16.61
C ILE A 65 12.23 -21.86 17.16
N ARG A 66 12.98 -20.76 17.20
CA ARG A 66 12.45 -19.41 17.50
C ARG A 66 13.36 -18.32 16.92
N ILE A 67 12.85 -17.09 16.86
CA ILE A 67 13.63 -15.89 16.56
C ILE A 67 13.92 -15.15 17.87
N ILE A 68 15.19 -14.80 18.13
CA ILE A 68 15.60 -14.24 19.43
C ILE A 68 15.68 -12.70 19.46
N ASN A 69 15.80 -12.05 18.31
CA ASN A 69 16.00 -10.60 18.19
C ASN A 69 14.73 -9.88 17.66
N THR A 70 13.55 -10.42 17.95
CA THR A 70 12.27 -9.83 17.52
C THR A 70 11.90 -8.56 18.27
N ASP A 71 12.62 -8.21 19.36
CA ASP A 71 12.49 -6.90 20.01
C ASP A 71 13.39 -5.83 19.36
N ASP A 72 14.45 -6.25 18.67
CA ASP A 72 15.39 -5.37 17.95
C ASP A 72 15.08 -5.29 16.44
N SER A 73 14.20 -6.18 15.94
CA SER A 73 13.81 -6.28 14.54
C SER A 73 12.37 -5.86 14.37
N ASP A 74 12.10 -5.07 13.34
CA ASP A 74 10.74 -4.62 13.04
C ASP A 74 10.03 -5.59 12.09
N ILE A 75 8.81 -5.99 12.46
CA ILE A 75 7.94 -6.79 11.60
C ILE A 75 7.53 -6.03 10.34
N GLU A 76 7.57 -4.69 10.34
CA GLU A 76 7.37 -3.86 9.14
C GLU A 76 8.31 -4.28 8.00
N MET A 77 9.58 -4.64 8.29
CA MET A 77 10.52 -5.12 7.27
C MET A 77 10.00 -6.37 6.54
N VAL A 78 9.24 -7.21 7.24
CA VAL A 78 8.66 -8.44 6.69
C VAL A 78 7.56 -8.09 5.70
N TYR A 79 6.65 -7.20 6.08
CA TYR A 79 5.58 -6.73 5.17
C TYR A 79 6.17 -6.04 3.94
N HIS A 80 7.13 -5.13 4.12
CA HIS A 80 7.84 -4.46 3.02
C HIS A 80 8.45 -5.46 2.04
N HIS A 81 9.10 -6.50 2.55
CA HIS A 81 9.67 -7.56 1.71
C HIS A 81 8.58 -8.26 0.88
N PHE A 82 7.48 -8.70 1.49
CA PHE A 82 6.43 -9.42 0.77
C PHE A 82 5.66 -8.54 -0.22
N PHE A 83 5.44 -7.27 0.09
CA PHE A 83 4.89 -6.32 -0.88
C PHE A 83 5.82 -6.16 -2.08
N LYS A 84 7.11 -5.89 -1.84
CA LYS A 84 8.12 -5.63 -2.90
C LYS A 84 8.29 -6.81 -3.86
N HIS A 85 8.18 -8.05 -3.36
CA HIS A 85 8.38 -9.26 -4.17
C HIS A 85 7.08 -9.88 -4.69
N SER A 86 5.92 -9.24 -4.45
CA SER A 86 4.65 -9.71 -4.98
C SER A 86 4.35 -9.12 -6.35
N ILE A 87 4.37 -9.97 -7.38
CA ILE A 87 4.03 -9.55 -8.75
C ILE A 87 2.62 -8.95 -8.84
N HIS A 88 1.66 -9.45 -8.06
CA HIS A 88 0.29 -8.94 -8.03
C HIS A 88 0.23 -7.52 -7.47
N PHE A 89 0.92 -7.25 -6.36
CA PHE A 89 0.97 -5.90 -5.78
C PHE A 89 1.77 -4.93 -6.64
N SER A 90 2.92 -5.36 -7.18
CA SER A 90 3.72 -4.52 -8.07
C SER A 90 2.99 -4.12 -9.34
N ILE A 91 2.24 -5.05 -9.98
CA ILE A 91 1.39 -4.72 -11.13
C ILE A 91 0.25 -3.78 -10.73
N LEU A 92 -0.40 -4.02 -9.59
CA LEU A 92 -1.51 -3.18 -9.12
C LEU A 92 -1.07 -1.74 -8.87
N GLU A 93 0.08 -1.55 -8.23
CA GLU A 93 0.70 -0.24 -8.01
C GLU A 93 1.14 0.42 -9.32
N PHE A 94 1.78 -0.33 -10.22
CA PHE A 94 2.17 0.20 -11.51
C PHE A 94 0.95 0.75 -12.26
N ILE A 95 -0.16 0.01 -12.26
CA ILE A 95 -1.41 0.46 -12.90
C ILE A 95 -1.97 1.70 -12.23
N PHE A 96 -1.90 1.79 -10.90
CA PHE A 96 -2.35 2.97 -10.17
C PHE A 96 -1.58 4.24 -10.58
N PHE A 97 -0.26 4.14 -10.77
CA PHE A 97 0.56 5.28 -11.21
C PHE A 97 0.49 5.56 -12.72
N ASN A 98 0.10 4.57 -13.54
CA ASN A 98 0.17 4.63 -15.00
C ASN A 98 -1.20 4.46 -15.66
N GLU A 99 -2.21 5.16 -15.15
CA GLU A 99 -3.54 5.14 -15.74
C GLU A 99 -3.50 5.63 -17.20
N GLY A 100 -4.25 4.96 -18.09
CA GLY A 100 -4.29 5.26 -19.52
C GLY A 100 -3.12 4.68 -20.34
N CYS A 101 -2.14 4.01 -19.71
CA CYS A 101 -1.08 3.34 -20.45
C CYS A 101 -1.61 2.16 -21.29
N GLN A 102 -0.76 1.62 -22.18
CA GLN A 102 -1.10 0.43 -22.95
C GLN A 102 -0.83 -0.83 -22.12
N ALA A 103 -1.71 -1.83 -22.19
CA ALA A 103 -1.49 -3.11 -21.52
C ALA A 103 -0.19 -3.81 -21.95
N GLU A 104 0.27 -3.56 -23.19
CA GLU A 104 1.57 -3.97 -23.71
C GLU A 104 2.74 -3.44 -22.85
N SER A 105 2.62 -2.19 -22.37
CA SER A 105 3.64 -1.57 -21.50
C SER A 105 3.77 -2.31 -20.18
N ILE A 106 2.66 -2.76 -19.60
CA ILE A 106 2.66 -3.58 -18.37
C ILE A 106 3.33 -4.94 -18.64
N CYS A 107 3.01 -5.58 -19.78
CA CYS A 107 3.63 -6.84 -20.16
C CYS A 107 5.16 -6.71 -20.29
N LYS A 108 5.61 -5.60 -20.90
CA LYS A 108 7.02 -5.29 -21.09
C LYS A 108 7.74 -5.00 -19.78
N GLU A 109 7.15 -4.19 -18.91
CA GLU A 109 7.72 -3.82 -17.60
C GLU A 109 7.95 -5.05 -16.71
N PHE A 110 6.96 -5.96 -16.67
CA PHE A 110 7.00 -7.13 -15.81
C PHE A 110 7.51 -8.41 -16.49
N TYR A 111 7.95 -8.32 -17.76
CA TYR A 111 8.44 -9.45 -18.56
C TYR A 111 7.45 -10.64 -18.63
N ILE A 112 6.16 -10.35 -18.80
CA ILE A 112 5.10 -11.35 -18.84
C ILE A 112 4.34 -11.34 -20.17
N SER A 113 3.73 -12.47 -20.53
CA SER A 113 2.80 -12.51 -21.67
C SER A 113 1.48 -11.79 -21.36
N SER A 114 0.80 -11.29 -22.40
CA SER A 114 -0.56 -10.75 -22.27
C SER A 114 -1.52 -11.73 -21.57
N SER A 115 -1.51 -13.00 -21.97
CA SER A 115 -2.31 -14.04 -21.30
C SER A 115 -2.02 -14.20 -19.81
N SER A 116 -0.78 -13.99 -19.39
CA SER A 116 -0.38 -14.02 -17.97
C SER A 116 -0.88 -12.78 -17.23
N LEU A 117 -0.76 -11.60 -17.85
CA LEU A 117 -1.30 -10.35 -17.31
C LEU A 117 -2.81 -10.46 -17.05
N TYR A 118 -3.61 -10.89 -18.03
CA TYR A 118 -5.06 -11.05 -17.86
C TYR A 118 -5.43 -12.03 -16.72
N ARG A 119 -4.65 -13.12 -16.55
CA ARG A 119 -4.85 -14.06 -15.42
C ARG A 119 -4.52 -13.40 -14.08
N ILE A 120 -3.44 -12.63 -14.00
CA ILE A 120 -3.06 -11.88 -12.80
C ILE A 120 -4.16 -10.87 -12.44
N ILE A 121 -4.60 -10.05 -13.39
CA ILE A 121 -5.69 -9.08 -13.17
C ILE A 121 -6.98 -9.77 -12.71
N SER A 122 -7.34 -10.90 -13.32
CA SER A 122 -8.51 -11.69 -12.89
C SER A 122 -8.40 -12.14 -11.44
N GLN A 123 -7.21 -12.61 -11.01
CA GLN A 123 -6.96 -12.99 -9.62
C GLN A 123 -7.00 -11.77 -8.68
N ILE A 124 -6.42 -10.64 -9.09
CA ILE A 124 -6.44 -9.38 -8.33
C ILE A 124 -7.88 -8.97 -8.07
N ASN A 125 -8.69 -8.83 -9.12
CA ASN A 125 -10.08 -8.41 -9.03
C ASN A 125 -10.90 -9.38 -8.17
N LYS A 126 -10.66 -10.69 -8.27
CA LYS A 126 -11.32 -11.70 -7.44
C LYS A 126 -11.02 -11.54 -5.95
N VAL A 127 -9.79 -11.17 -5.58
CA VAL A 127 -9.41 -10.99 -4.17
C VAL A 127 -9.90 -9.65 -3.64
N ILE A 128 -9.75 -8.57 -4.42
CA ILE A 128 -10.19 -7.22 -4.04
C ILE A 128 -11.69 -7.18 -3.75
N LYS A 129 -12.52 -7.77 -4.63
CA LYS A 129 -13.99 -7.79 -4.50
C LYS A 129 -14.54 -8.41 -3.21
N ARG A 130 -13.72 -9.13 -2.45
CA ARG A 130 -14.11 -9.69 -1.15
C ARG A 130 -14.23 -8.63 -0.05
N GLN A 131 -13.55 -7.50 -0.18
CA GLN A 131 -13.51 -6.44 0.83
C GLN A 131 -13.80 -5.05 0.26
N PHE A 132 -13.49 -4.80 -1.01
CA PHE A 132 -13.60 -3.49 -1.65
C PHE A 132 -14.36 -3.60 -2.97
N GLN A 133 -15.19 -2.60 -3.28
CA GLN A 133 -16.05 -2.60 -4.47
C GLN A 133 -15.39 -1.90 -5.66
N PHE A 134 -14.18 -2.33 -6.05
CA PHE A 134 -13.50 -1.84 -7.25
C PHE A 134 -12.76 -2.95 -7.98
N GLU A 135 -12.35 -2.66 -9.21
CA GLU A 135 -11.59 -3.57 -10.06
C GLU A 135 -10.63 -2.84 -10.99
N VAL A 136 -9.64 -3.59 -11.48
CA VAL A 136 -8.70 -3.15 -12.51
C VAL A 136 -9.23 -3.55 -13.88
N SER A 137 -9.27 -2.58 -14.80
CA SER A 137 -9.55 -2.74 -16.23
C SER A 137 -8.25 -2.63 -17.03
N LEU A 138 -8.14 -3.36 -18.15
CA LEU A 138 -7.03 -3.25 -19.11
C LEU A 138 -7.43 -2.56 -20.43
N THR A 139 -8.72 -2.30 -20.65
CA THR A 139 -9.25 -1.65 -21.87
C THR A 139 -10.29 -0.57 -21.53
N PRO A 140 -9.87 0.69 -21.25
CA PRO A 140 -8.48 1.12 -21.09
C PRO A 140 -7.88 0.64 -19.76
N VAL A 141 -6.56 0.83 -19.58
CA VAL A 141 -5.87 0.56 -18.31
C VAL A 141 -6.29 1.60 -17.29
N GLN A 142 -7.07 1.18 -16.29
CA GLN A 142 -7.59 2.04 -15.23
C GLN A 142 -8.10 1.22 -14.05
N ILE A 143 -8.34 1.89 -12.92
CA ILE A 143 -8.97 1.31 -11.73
C ILE A 143 -10.33 1.98 -11.55
N ILE A 144 -11.40 1.19 -11.51
CA ILE A 144 -12.79 1.67 -11.54
C ILE A 144 -13.65 0.98 -10.48
N GLY A 145 -14.70 1.67 -10.02
CA GLY A 145 -15.64 1.17 -9.02
C GLY A 145 -15.94 2.22 -7.95
N ASN A 146 -16.11 1.78 -6.71
CA ASN A 146 -16.32 2.67 -5.57
C ASN A 146 -15.05 3.50 -5.30
N GLU A 147 -15.14 4.81 -5.58
CA GLU A 147 -13.98 5.70 -5.51
C GLU A 147 -13.43 5.89 -4.09
N ARG A 148 -14.29 5.84 -3.06
CA ARG A 148 -13.86 5.88 -1.65
C ARG A 148 -13.04 4.64 -1.31
N ASP A 149 -13.48 3.46 -1.75
CA ASP A 149 -12.77 2.21 -1.53
C ASP A 149 -11.40 2.21 -2.23
N ILE A 150 -11.30 2.74 -3.45
CA ILE A 150 -10.04 2.88 -4.19
C ILE A 150 -9.07 3.78 -3.41
N ARG A 151 -9.52 4.98 -3.05
CA ARG A 151 -8.68 5.96 -2.33
C ARG A 151 -8.20 5.42 -0.99
N TYR A 152 -9.09 4.79 -0.22
CA TYR A 152 -8.74 4.17 1.05
C TYR A 152 -7.73 3.03 0.84
N PHE A 153 -7.99 2.13 -0.10
CA PHE A 153 -7.13 0.98 -0.38
C PHE A 153 -5.69 1.42 -0.69
N PHE A 154 -5.52 2.38 -1.61
CA PHE A 154 -4.18 2.78 -2.04
C PHE A 154 -3.45 3.62 -0.98
N ALA A 155 -4.14 4.54 -0.28
CA ALA A 155 -3.51 5.28 0.80
C ALA A 155 -3.02 4.36 1.93
N GLN A 156 -3.84 3.36 2.30
CA GLN A 156 -3.46 2.34 3.26
C GLN A 156 -2.29 1.48 2.75
N TYR A 157 -2.37 1.02 1.49
CA TYR A 157 -1.31 0.23 0.85
C TYR A 157 0.04 0.97 0.86
N PHE A 158 0.07 2.26 0.51
CA PHE A 158 1.30 3.04 0.56
C PHE A 158 1.82 3.26 1.98
N SER A 159 0.94 3.31 2.98
CA SER A 159 1.35 3.37 4.39
C SER A 159 1.96 2.07 4.90
N GLU A 160 1.58 0.91 4.33
CA GLU A 160 2.08 -0.41 4.73
C GLU A 160 3.28 -0.89 3.91
N LYS A 161 3.43 -0.44 2.66
CA LYS A 161 4.51 -0.88 1.76
C LYS A 161 5.81 -0.08 1.94
N TYR A 162 5.69 1.20 2.30
CA TYR A 162 6.82 2.12 2.35
C TYR A 162 7.08 2.57 3.77
N TYR A 163 8.36 2.71 4.12
CA TYR A 163 8.75 3.24 5.42
C TYR A 163 8.22 4.67 5.60
N PHE A 164 8.07 5.07 6.87
CA PHE A 164 7.47 6.34 7.26
C PHE A 164 8.10 7.58 6.55
N LEU A 165 9.42 7.57 6.35
CA LEU A 165 10.16 8.68 5.74
C LEU A 165 10.27 8.60 4.21
N GLU A 166 9.85 7.48 3.58
CA GLU A 166 9.91 7.33 2.13
C GLU A 166 8.78 8.10 1.44
N TRP A 167 9.07 8.62 0.24
CA TRP A 167 8.10 9.30 -0.61
C TRP A 167 8.15 8.74 -2.04
N PRO A 168 7.35 7.69 -2.34
CA PRO A 168 7.43 6.95 -3.61
C PRO A 168 6.65 7.60 -4.77
N PHE A 169 6.17 8.83 -4.60
CA PHE A 169 5.28 9.48 -5.56
C PHE A 169 6.05 10.41 -6.49
N GLU A 170 6.60 9.86 -7.57
CA GLU A 170 7.47 10.61 -8.49
C GLU A 170 6.76 11.77 -9.20
N ASN A 171 5.46 11.62 -9.49
CA ASN A 171 4.69 12.67 -10.17
C ASN A 171 4.22 13.80 -9.25
N PHE A 172 4.27 13.62 -7.93
CA PHE A 172 3.76 14.59 -6.97
C PHE A 172 4.74 14.75 -5.81
N SER A 173 5.48 15.87 -5.82
CA SER A 173 6.35 16.28 -4.72
C SER A 173 5.56 16.44 -3.41
N SER A 174 6.19 16.24 -2.25
CA SER A 174 5.50 16.38 -0.97
C SER A 174 5.30 17.84 -0.53
N GLU A 175 6.01 18.78 -1.15
CA GLU A 175 6.10 20.18 -0.68
C GLU A 175 4.80 20.96 -0.91
N PRO A 176 4.18 20.98 -2.11
CA PRO A 176 2.89 21.65 -2.31
C PRO A 176 1.78 21.09 -1.41
N LEU A 177 1.77 19.77 -1.19
CA LEU A 177 0.86 19.12 -0.24
C LEU A 177 1.11 19.58 1.21
N SER A 178 2.37 19.83 1.58
CA SER A 178 2.72 20.30 2.92
C SER A 178 2.27 21.74 3.12
N GLN A 179 2.47 22.61 2.12
CA GLN A 179 2.00 24.00 2.13
C GLN A 179 0.46 24.08 2.22
N LEU A 180 -0.25 23.25 1.46
CA LEU A 180 -1.70 23.14 1.55
C LEU A 180 -2.14 22.72 2.96
N LEU A 181 -1.51 21.68 3.52
CA LEU A 181 -1.84 21.21 4.87
C LEU A 181 -1.53 22.26 5.94
N GLU A 182 -0.45 23.04 5.79
CA GLU A 182 -0.14 24.16 6.69
C GLU A 182 -1.23 25.22 6.71
N LEU A 183 -1.83 25.56 5.56
CA LEU A 183 -2.99 26.44 5.50
C LEU A 183 -4.21 25.80 6.19
N VAL A 184 -4.49 24.53 5.91
CA VAL A 184 -5.59 23.80 6.55
C VAL A 184 -5.44 23.81 8.07
N TYR A 185 -4.24 23.57 8.61
CA TYR A 185 -4.05 23.57 10.06
C TYR A 185 -4.21 24.95 10.70
N LYS A 186 -3.92 26.04 9.98
CA LYS A 186 -4.13 27.41 10.49
C LYS A 186 -5.62 27.75 10.57
N GLU A 187 -6.38 27.35 9.55
CA GLU A 187 -7.80 27.71 9.41
C GLU A 187 -8.76 26.71 10.05
N THR A 188 -8.27 25.59 10.57
CA THR A 188 -9.11 24.53 11.15
C THR A 188 -8.55 24.02 12.47
N SER A 189 -9.36 23.28 13.22
CA SER A 189 -8.93 22.63 14.47
C SER A 189 -8.30 21.24 14.27
N PHE A 190 -7.78 20.93 13.06
CA PHE A 190 -7.13 19.64 12.82
C PHE A 190 -5.86 19.47 13.69
N PRO A 191 -5.61 18.29 14.26
CA PRO A 191 -4.48 18.08 15.14
C PRO A 191 -3.16 18.08 14.35
N MET A 192 -2.28 19.01 14.71
CA MET A 192 -0.94 19.11 14.13
C MET A 192 0.03 18.15 14.83
N ASN A 193 0.21 16.96 14.26
CA ASN A 193 1.27 16.02 14.68
C ASN A 193 1.84 15.25 13.49
N LEU A 194 3.05 14.72 13.66
CA LEU A 194 3.79 14.04 12.59
C LEU A 194 3.01 12.87 11.97
N SER A 195 2.35 12.05 12.78
CA SER A 195 1.60 10.88 12.32
C SER A 195 0.38 11.27 11.48
N THR A 196 -0.40 12.24 11.96
CA THR A 196 -1.58 12.76 11.25
C THR A 196 -1.15 13.45 9.96
N HIS A 197 -0.07 14.22 10.00
CA HIS A 197 0.47 14.91 8.84
C HIS A 197 0.94 13.93 7.75
N ARG A 198 1.60 12.83 8.12
CA ARG A 198 1.98 11.75 7.18
C ARG A 198 0.74 11.09 6.58
N MET A 199 -0.22 10.71 7.41
CA MET A 199 -1.47 10.08 6.96
C MET A 199 -2.22 10.98 5.96
N LEU A 200 -2.37 12.27 6.26
CA LEU A 200 -3.02 13.23 5.37
C LEU A 200 -2.26 13.41 4.06
N LYS A 201 -0.93 13.45 4.08
CA LYS A 201 -0.14 13.49 2.84
C LYS A 201 -0.38 12.26 1.96
N LEU A 202 -0.43 11.06 2.54
CA LEU A 202 -0.72 9.82 1.79
C LEU A 202 -2.14 9.82 1.21
N LEU A 203 -3.13 10.30 1.97
CA LEU A 203 -4.50 10.44 1.48
C LEU A 203 -4.58 11.44 0.32
N LEU A 204 -3.99 12.62 0.48
CA LEU A 204 -4.04 13.68 -0.53
C LEU A 204 -3.31 13.28 -1.81
N VAL A 205 -2.09 12.74 -1.73
CA VAL A 205 -1.35 12.34 -2.93
C VAL A 205 -2.06 11.19 -3.66
N THR A 206 -2.66 10.26 -2.93
CA THR A 206 -3.50 9.20 -3.51
C THR A 206 -4.68 9.81 -4.25
N ASN A 207 -5.36 10.78 -3.65
CA ASN A 207 -6.48 11.50 -4.27
C ASN A 207 -6.04 12.29 -5.51
N LEU A 208 -4.83 12.86 -5.55
CA LEU A 208 -4.34 13.59 -6.72
C LEU A 208 -4.20 12.70 -7.95
N TYR A 209 -3.71 11.47 -7.81
CA TYR A 209 -3.72 10.51 -8.92
C TYR A 209 -5.13 10.26 -9.45
N ARG A 210 -6.14 10.21 -8.57
CA ARG A 210 -7.54 10.00 -8.98
C ARG A 210 -8.12 11.23 -9.68
N ILE A 211 -7.93 12.42 -9.10
CA ILE A 211 -8.40 13.71 -9.62
C ILE A 211 -7.79 14.01 -11.00
N LYS A 212 -6.50 13.72 -11.18
CA LYS A 212 -5.78 13.95 -12.45
C LYS A 212 -6.44 13.25 -13.65
N PHE A 213 -7.11 12.11 -13.42
CA PHE A 213 -7.82 11.35 -14.45
C PHE A 213 -9.35 11.48 -14.37
N GLY A 214 -9.86 12.44 -13.58
CA GLY A 214 -11.29 12.74 -13.51
C GLY A 214 -12.11 11.79 -12.63
N HIS A 215 -11.48 11.03 -11.73
CA HIS A 215 -12.17 10.16 -10.78
C HIS A 215 -12.51 10.94 -9.51
N PHE A 216 -13.78 11.32 -9.39
CA PHE A 216 -14.29 12.13 -8.28
C PHE A 216 -15.16 11.32 -7.33
N MET A 217 -15.12 11.68 -6.04
CA MET A 217 -16.11 11.18 -5.09
C MET A 217 -17.41 11.98 -5.24
N GLU A 218 -18.55 11.32 -5.12
CA GLU A 218 -19.81 12.01 -4.89
C GLU A 218 -19.77 12.65 -3.49
N VAL A 219 -20.06 13.94 -3.43
CA VAL A 219 -20.15 14.69 -2.17
C VAL A 219 -21.62 15.05 -1.97
N ASP A 220 -22.22 14.56 -0.88
CA ASP A 220 -23.56 14.97 -0.49
C ASP A 220 -23.55 16.46 -0.15
N LYS A 221 -24.51 17.22 -0.70
CA LYS A 221 -24.58 18.70 -0.55
C LYS A 221 -24.56 19.17 0.90
N ASP A 222 -25.02 18.35 1.85
CA ASP A 222 -25.10 18.70 3.26
C ASP A 222 -23.93 18.13 4.11
N SER A 223 -22.97 17.45 3.47
CA SER A 223 -21.86 16.79 4.18
C SER A 223 -20.63 17.67 4.39
N PHE A 224 -20.56 18.81 3.71
CA PHE A 224 -19.42 19.72 3.75
C PHE A 224 -19.73 20.98 4.55
N ASN A 225 -18.82 21.39 5.43
CA ASN A 225 -18.95 22.67 6.11
C ASN A 225 -18.52 23.79 5.15
N ASP A 226 -19.47 24.34 4.41
CA ASP A 226 -19.24 25.45 3.47
C ASP A 226 -18.55 26.64 4.12
N GLN A 227 -18.72 26.88 5.43
CA GLN A 227 -18.03 27.96 6.12
C GLN A 227 -16.53 27.71 6.23
N SER A 228 -16.13 26.47 6.55
CA SER A 228 -14.71 26.10 6.62
C SER A 228 -14.05 26.10 5.24
N LEU A 229 -14.78 25.66 4.20
CA LEU A 229 -14.28 25.73 2.83
C LEU A 229 -14.10 27.18 2.38
N ASN A 230 -15.09 28.04 2.61
CA ASN A 230 -14.99 29.46 2.26
C ASN A 230 -13.87 30.18 3.01
N ALA A 231 -13.65 29.85 4.30
CA ALA A 231 -12.53 30.39 5.08
C ALA A 231 -11.18 29.97 4.47
N LEU A 232 -11.02 28.69 4.11
CA LEU A 232 -9.81 28.19 3.46
C LEU A 232 -9.58 28.84 2.08
N MET A 233 -10.62 29.02 1.27
CA MET A 233 -10.55 29.68 -0.04
C MET A 233 -10.23 31.18 0.05
N GLN A 234 -10.36 31.79 1.23
CA GLN A 234 -9.98 33.17 1.51
C GLN A 234 -8.67 33.29 2.30
N ALA A 235 -8.03 32.17 2.63
CA ALA A 235 -6.81 32.15 3.44
C ALA A 235 -5.64 32.79 2.69
N GLU A 236 -4.85 33.58 3.40
CA GLU A 236 -3.64 34.19 2.84
C GLU A 236 -2.67 33.08 2.37
N GLY A 237 -2.29 33.12 1.09
CA GLY A 237 -1.41 32.13 0.46
C GLY A 237 -2.12 31.01 -0.32
N ILE A 238 -3.46 30.91 -0.28
CA ILE A 238 -4.20 29.89 -1.04
C ILE A 238 -4.01 30.04 -2.55
N GLU A 239 -3.94 31.27 -3.07
CA GLU A 239 -3.67 31.54 -4.49
C GLU A 239 -2.30 31.02 -4.93
N GLY A 240 -1.28 31.17 -4.06
CA GLY A 240 0.06 30.65 -4.32
C GLY A 240 0.10 29.13 -4.34
N VAL A 241 -0.62 28.47 -3.42
CA VAL A 241 -0.78 27.01 -3.41
C VAL A 241 -1.53 26.54 -4.66
N ALA A 242 -2.63 27.19 -5.03
CA ALA A 242 -3.37 26.87 -6.26
C ALA A 242 -2.48 26.99 -7.50
N GLN A 243 -1.65 28.04 -7.58
CA GLN A 243 -0.69 28.21 -8.66
C GLN A 243 0.39 27.13 -8.68
N SER A 244 0.89 26.69 -7.52
CA SER A 244 1.84 25.56 -7.44
C SER A 244 1.19 24.27 -7.95
N PHE A 245 -0.04 23.95 -7.57
CA PHE A 245 -0.75 22.76 -8.07
C PHE A 245 -1.02 22.82 -9.57
N GLU A 246 -1.43 23.98 -10.10
CA GLU A 246 -1.63 24.15 -11.54
C GLU A 246 -0.29 24.01 -12.30
N SER A 247 0.77 24.65 -11.82
CA SER A 247 2.07 24.67 -12.53
C SER A 247 2.87 23.37 -12.39
N GLU A 248 2.86 22.73 -11.23
CA GLU A 248 3.60 21.49 -10.97
C GLU A 248 2.82 20.25 -11.41
N TYR A 249 1.49 20.26 -11.25
CA TYR A 249 0.66 19.06 -11.40
C TYR A 249 -0.39 19.15 -12.51
N ASN A 250 -0.62 20.33 -13.09
CA ASN A 250 -1.69 20.59 -14.04
C ASN A 250 -3.07 20.20 -13.46
N ILE A 251 -3.28 20.56 -12.18
CA ILE A 251 -4.52 20.35 -11.43
C ILE A 251 -4.99 21.71 -10.91
N SER A 252 -6.18 22.12 -11.37
CA SER A 252 -6.85 23.30 -10.85
C SER A 252 -7.57 22.94 -9.56
N LEU A 253 -7.18 23.60 -8.47
CA LEU A 253 -7.85 23.54 -7.16
C LEU A 253 -9.07 24.45 -7.12
#